data_AF-A0A940L0H4-F1
#
_entry.id   AF-A0A940L0H4-F1
#
_cell.length_a   1.000
_cell.length_b   1.000
_cell.length_c   1.000
_cell.angle_alpha   90.00
_cell.angle_beta   90.00
_cell.angle_gamma   90.00
#
_symmetry.space_group_name_H-M   'P 1'
#
loop_
_entity.id
_entity.type
_entity.pdbx_description
1 polymer ?
#
loop_
_entity_poly.entity_id
_entity_poly.type
_entity_poly.pdbx_seq_one_letter_code
_entity_poly.pdbx_strand_id
1 'polypeptide(L)'
;MHPIKQAFMMYKENWKESILLGVAATVFTFFSQIVPTIGALLISVGLLVFQELANMRLQKGRWQRDLTHLQKDWVSWVITAVILMPTGILMGSAFGVLHSPQDWWQTIPASFGLFMLGVFFYLILTHGLNLQLERSEGIAKALDHAALGAVRNLRLYFPTVVWISLALIVASFLRGYGLILALPFMFYSCFYLYIEMKNKKAFEPKEKGT
;
A
#
# COMPACT_ATOMS: atom_id res chain seq x y z
N MET A 1 20.12 -1.43 -2.03
CA MET A 1 19.87 -1.71 -0.60
C MET A 1 18.43 -2.18 -0.48
N HIS A 2 18.10 -3.21 0.32
CA HIS A 2 16.75 -3.82 0.28
C HIS A 2 15.63 -2.80 0.64
N PRO A 3 14.50 -2.76 -0.09
CA PRO A 3 13.43 -1.77 0.13
C PRO A 3 12.92 -1.68 1.57
N ILE A 4 12.72 -2.83 2.21
CA ILE A 4 12.32 -2.93 3.63
C ILE A 4 13.33 -2.26 4.57
N LYS A 5 14.63 -2.42 4.32
CA LYS A 5 15.67 -1.82 5.16
C LYS A 5 15.64 -0.29 5.03
N GLN A 6 15.46 0.23 3.81
CA GLN A 6 15.30 1.67 3.57
C GLN A 6 14.04 2.22 4.26
N ALA A 7 12.91 1.53 4.14
CA ALA A 7 11.67 1.90 4.79
C ALA A 7 11.83 2.00 6.32
N PHE A 8 12.50 1.03 6.93
CA PHE A 8 12.73 1.02 8.38
C PHE A 8 13.64 2.16 8.85
N MET A 9 14.72 2.45 8.11
CA MET A 9 15.61 3.57 8.44
C MET A 9 14.89 4.91 8.32
N MET A 10 14.11 5.10 7.24
CA MET A 10 13.34 6.32 7.06
C MET A 10 12.26 6.51 8.14
N TYR A 11 11.59 5.41 8.52
CA TYR A 11 10.66 5.39 9.64
C TYR A 11 11.32 5.84 10.94
N LYS A 12 12.52 5.32 11.24
CA LYS A 12 13.29 5.65 12.44
C LYS A 12 13.76 7.10 12.45
N GLU A 13 14.28 7.59 11.33
CA GLU A 13 14.79 8.96 11.18
C GLU A 13 13.68 10.00 11.33
N ASN A 14 12.46 9.71 10.86
CA ASN A 14 11.33 10.63 10.88
C ASN A 14 10.20 10.18 11.80
N TRP A 15 10.52 9.49 12.90
CA TRP A 15 9.54 8.77 13.74
C TRP A 15 8.32 9.60 14.16
N LYS A 16 8.50 10.90 14.48
CA LYS A 16 7.38 11.79 14.86
C LYS A 16 6.38 11.97 13.72
N GLU A 17 6.88 12.21 12.51
CA GLU A 17 6.05 12.39 11.32
C GLU A 17 5.43 11.06 10.87
N SER A 18 6.18 9.96 10.98
CA SER A 18 5.68 8.61 10.74
C SER A 18 4.50 8.28 11.65
N ILE A 19 4.60 8.59 12.95
CA ILE A 19 3.50 8.39 13.90
C ILE A 19 2.32 9.28 13.55
N LEU A 20 2.53 10.56 13.19
CA LEU A 20 1.44 11.46 12.81
C LEU A 20 0.68 10.92 11.58
N LEU A 21 1.41 10.47 10.56
CA LEU A 21 0.84 9.85 9.37
C LEU A 21 0.05 8.59 9.74
N GLY A 22 0.61 7.76 10.62
CA GLY A 22 -0.02 6.54 11.11
C GLY A 22 -1.31 6.81 11.89
N VAL A 23 -1.29 7.81 12.78
CA VAL A 23 -2.47 8.25 13.53
C VAL A 23 -3.55 8.73 12.58
N ALA A 24 -3.21 9.64 11.65
CA ALA A 24 -4.17 10.17 10.69
C ALA A 24 -4.80 9.07 9.83
N ALA A 25 -3.99 8.16 9.29
CA ALA A 25 -4.46 7.04 8.47
C ALA A 25 -5.32 6.05 9.27
N THR A 26 -4.92 5.74 10.50
CA THR A 26 -5.68 4.86 11.40
C THR A 26 -7.04 5.48 11.75
N VAL A 27 -7.05 6.75 12.18
CA VAL A 27 -8.28 7.48 12.50
C VAL A 27 -9.22 7.53 11.30
N PHE A 28 -8.70 7.88 10.12
CA PHE A 28 -9.50 7.89 8.89
C PHE A 28 -10.11 6.53 8.57
N THR A 29 -9.32 5.45 8.73
CA THR A 29 -9.79 4.08 8.47
C THR A 29 -10.92 3.70 9.44
N PHE A 30 -10.77 3.99 10.73
CA PHE A 30 -11.81 3.74 11.74
C PHE A 30 -13.10 4.52 11.47
N PHE A 31 -13.01 5.82 11.16
CA PHE A 31 -14.19 6.62 10.82
C PHE A 31 -14.89 6.13 9.55
N SER A 32 -14.12 5.68 8.56
CA SER A 32 -14.67 5.16 7.31
C SER A 32 -15.44 3.85 7.51
N GLN A 33 -15.08 3.03 8.49
CA GLN A 33 -15.81 1.80 8.83
C GLN A 33 -17.22 2.05 9.39
N ILE A 34 -17.49 3.25 9.91
CA ILE A 34 -18.82 3.60 10.45
C ILE A 34 -19.87 3.72 9.33
N VAL A 35 -19.45 3.92 8.08
CA VAL A 35 -20.35 4.04 6.92
C VAL A 35 -20.44 2.69 6.18
N PRO A 36 -21.48 1.87 6.39
CA PRO A 36 -21.48 0.46 5.96
C PRO A 36 -21.51 0.27 4.44
N THR A 37 -22.09 1.23 3.71
CA THR A 37 -22.32 1.15 2.25
C THR A 37 -21.14 1.62 1.41
N ILE A 38 -20.35 2.58 1.90
CA ILE A 38 -19.26 3.22 1.13
C ILE A 38 -17.92 3.12 1.87
N GLY A 39 -17.91 2.56 3.09
CA GLY A 39 -16.73 2.51 3.95
C GLY A 39 -15.52 1.87 3.30
N ALA A 40 -15.70 0.75 2.59
CA ALA A 40 -14.60 0.09 1.88
C ALA A 40 -14.02 0.98 0.76
N LEU A 41 -14.86 1.68 0.01
CA LEU A 41 -14.42 2.64 -1.01
C LEU A 41 -13.70 3.84 -0.38
N LEU A 42 -14.22 4.38 0.73
CA LEU A 42 -13.59 5.47 1.46
C LEU A 42 -12.21 5.06 1.99
N ILE A 43 -12.09 3.87 2.57
CA ILE A 43 -10.81 3.30 3.01
C ILE A 43 -9.83 3.19 1.84
N SER A 44 -10.28 2.66 0.70
CA SER A 44 -9.43 2.55 -0.50
C SER A 44 -8.95 3.91 -1.01
N VAL A 45 -9.84 4.91 -1.10
CA VAL A 45 -9.46 6.28 -1.46
C VAL A 45 -8.47 6.85 -0.44
N GLY A 46 -8.75 6.70 0.86
CA GLY A 46 -7.90 7.19 1.93
C GLY A 46 -6.51 6.58 1.90
N LEU A 47 -6.40 5.26 1.71
CA LEU A 47 -5.12 4.56 1.59
C LEU A 47 -4.30 5.11 0.44
N LEU A 48 -4.91 5.34 -0.74
CA LEU A 48 -4.22 5.96 -1.88
C LEU A 48 -3.76 7.39 -1.55
N VAL A 49 -4.61 8.19 -0.89
CA VAL A 49 -4.27 9.57 -0.52
C VAL A 49 -3.10 9.58 0.48
N PHE A 50 -3.13 8.75 1.52
CA PHE A 50 -2.03 8.67 2.49
C PHE A 50 -0.75 8.11 1.88
N GLN A 51 -0.86 7.16 0.96
CA GLN A 51 0.27 6.64 0.22
C GLN A 51 0.92 7.72 -0.65
N GLU A 52 0.12 8.55 -1.33
CA GLU A 52 0.67 9.61 -2.17
C GLU A 52 1.23 10.78 -1.34
N LEU A 53 0.58 11.11 -0.23
CA LEU A 53 1.14 12.02 0.77
C LEU A 53 2.52 11.52 1.24
N ALA A 54 2.65 10.22 1.52
CA ALA A 54 3.93 9.60 1.85
C ALA A 54 4.93 9.68 0.67
N ASN A 55 4.52 9.38 -0.55
CA ASN A 55 5.36 9.46 -1.75
C ASN A 55 5.93 10.87 -1.92
N MET A 56 5.07 11.90 -1.87
CA MET A 56 5.48 13.29 -1.99
C MET A 56 6.45 13.72 -0.88
N ARG A 57 6.20 13.30 0.37
CA ARG A 57 7.09 13.58 1.49
C ARG A 57 8.47 12.96 1.31
N LEU A 58 8.53 11.75 0.77
CA LEU A 58 9.77 11.02 0.49
C LEU A 58 10.52 11.60 -0.72
N GLN A 59 9.82 12.02 -1.77
CA GLN A 59 10.43 12.64 -2.96
C GLN A 59 10.97 14.04 -2.68
N LYS A 60 10.23 14.87 -1.94
CA LYS A 60 10.54 16.31 -1.77
C LYS A 60 11.19 16.65 -0.43
N GLY A 61 11.31 15.68 0.48
CA GLY A 61 11.87 15.87 1.82
C GLY A 61 11.02 16.73 2.77
N ARG A 62 9.84 17.19 2.34
CA ARG A 62 8.91 18.02 3.12
C ARG A 62 7.47 17.74 2.74
N TRP A 63 6.54 17.94 3.69
CA TRP A 63 5.10 17.87 3.42
C TRP A 63 4.70 19.03 2.52
N GLN A 64 4.17 18.74 1.34
CA GLN A 64 3.61 19.76 0.48
C GLN A 64 2.17 20.08 0.88
N ARG A 65 1.87 21.38 0.94
CA ARG A 65 0.51 21.90 1.13
C ARG A 65 -0.29 21.96 -0.17
N ASP A 66 0.40 21.96 -1.30
CA ASP A 66 -0.24 22.03 -2.61
C ASP A 66 -0.61 20.61 -3.11
N LEU A 67 -1.90 20.32 -3.02
CA LEU A 67 -2.50 19.04 -3.42
C LEU A 67 -3.26 19.15 -4.77
N THR A 68 -3.02 20.21 -5.55
CA THR A 68 -3.73 20.43 -6.83
C THR A 68 -3.55 19.31 -7.85
N HIS A 69 -2.48 18.51 -7.75
CA HIS A 69 -2.28 17.32 -8.59
C HIS A 69 -3.34 16.22 -8.33
N LEU A 70 -3.85 16.09 -7.09
CA LEU A 70 -4.93 15.15 -6.77
C LEU A 70 -6.25 15.53 -7.48
N GLN A 71 -6.46 16.83 -7.72
CA GLN A 71 -7.68 17.34 -8.37
C GLN A 71 -7.66 17.15 -9.88
N LYS A 72 -6.48 17.14 -10.52
CA LYS A 72 -6.36 17.08 -11.98
C LYS A 72 -6.77 15.72 -12.57
N ASP A 73 -6.49 14.62 -11.86
CA ASP A 73 -6.71 13.25 -12.35
C ASP A 73 -7.70 12.45 -11.49
N TRP A 74 -8.69 13.11 -10.88
CA TRP A 74 -9.63 12.49 -9.93
C TRP A 74 -10.31 11.21 -10.45
N VAL A 75 -10.52 11.08 -11.76
CA VAL A 75 -11.12 9.87 -12.38
C VAL A 75 -10.22 8.65 -12.21
N SER A 76 -8.91 8.76 -12.47
CA SER A 76 -7.96 7.64 -12.31
C SER A 76 -7.85 7.20 -10.85
N TRP A 77 -7.95 8.16 -9.93
CA TRP A 77 -7.98 7.92 -8.49
C TRP A 77 -9.22 7.12 -8.08
N VAL A 78 -10.40 7.52 -8.56
CA VAL A 78 -11.66 6.80 -8.30
C VAL A 78 -11.61 5.40 -8.89
N ILE A 79 -11.16 5.25 -10.14
CA ILE A 79 -11.03 3.92 -10.78
C ILE A 79 -10.09 3.03 -9.96
N THR A 80 -8.93 3.54 -9.58
CA THR A 80 -7.95 2.78 -8.79
C THR A 80 -8.53 2.42 -7.41
N ALA A 81 -9.25 3.34 -6.76
CA ALA A 81 -9.89 3.08 -5.48
C ALA A 81 -10.98 1.99 -5.58
N VAL A 82 -11.78 1.99 -6.66
CA VAL A 82 -12.78 0.95 -6.93
C VAL A 82 -12.11 -0.41 -7.12
N ILE A 83 -11.00 -0.47 -7.87
CA ILE A 83 -10.24 -1.71 -8.06
C ILE A 83 -9.53 -2.15 -6.76
N LEU A 84 -9.19 -1.22 -5.88
CA LEU A 84 -8.58 -1.48 -4.57
C LEU A 84 -9.61 -1.90 -3.52
N MET A 85 -10.91 -1.70 -3.74
CA MET A 85 -11.95 -2.06 -2.77
C MET A 85 -11.94 -3.56 -2.39
N PRO A 86 -11.84 -4.51 -3.33
CA PRO A 86 -11.63 -5.92 -3.00
C PRO A 86 -10.39 -6.17 -2.13
N THR A 87 -9.30 -5.43 -2.35
CA THR A 87 -8.09 -5.49 -1.53
C THR A 87 -8.35 -5.05 -0.09
N GLY A 88 -9.09 -3.96 0.10
CA GLY A 88 -9.53 -3.50 1.41
C GLY A 88 -10.42 -4.53 2.12
N ILE A 89 -11.32 -5.19 1.38
CA ILE A 89 -12.17 -6.27 1.91
C ILE A 89 -11.33 -7.50 2.30
N LEU A 90 -10.31 -7.86 1.52
CA LEU A 90 -9.40 -8.96 1.85
C LEU A 90 -8.63 -8.66 3.15
N MET A 91 -8.09 -7.45 3.29
CA MET A 91 -7.40 -7.03 4.51
C MET A 91 -8.36 -6.97 5.71
N GLY A 92 -9.57 -6.43 5.53
CA GLY A 92 -10.61 -6.41 6.57
C GLY A 92 -11.01 -7.83 7.01
N SER A 93 -11.18 -8.74 6.06
CA SER A 93 -11.43 -10.15 6.31
C SER A 93 -10.26 -10.81 7.07
N ALA A 94 -9.01 -10.46 6.73
CA ALA A 94 -7.84 -10.96 7.45
C ALA A 94 -7.85 -10.55 8.93
N PHE A 95 -8.19 -9.29 9.23
CA PHE A 95 -8.41 -8.85 10.61
C PHE A 95 -9.56 -9.62 11.27
N GLY A 96 -10.68 -9.83 10.58
CA GLY A 96 -11.83 -10.57 11.11
C GLY A 96 -11.51 -12.02 11.46
N VAL A 97 -10.79 -12.73 10.58
CA VAL A 97 -10.35 -14.11 10.83
C VAL A 97 -9.41 -14.19 12.04
N LEU A 98 -8.48 -13.24 12.16
CA LEU A 98 -7.53 -13.22 13.29
C LEU A 98 -8.21 -13.03 14.65
N HIS A 99 -9.31 -12.26 14.69
CA HIS A 99 -10.10 -12.01 15.90
C HIS A 99 -11.25 -12.99 16.09
N SER A 100 -11.39 -13.99 15.21
CA SER A 100 -12.42 -15.01 15.34
C SER A 100 -12.16 -15.89 16.58
N PRO A 101 -13.19 -16.48 17.19
CA PRO A 101 -13.05 -17.33 18.38
C PRO A 101 -12.39 -18.70 18.09
N GLN A 102 -11.92 -18.95 16.87
CA GLN A 102 -11.26 -20.20 16.48
C GLN A 102 -9.80 -20.26 16.98
N ASP A 103 -9.25 -21.47 17.02
CA ASP A 103 -7.87 -21.70 17.47
C ASP A 103 -6.85 -20.90 16.65
N TRP A 104 -5.90 -20.27 17.34
CA TRP A 104 -4.85 -19.43 16.74
C TRP A 104 -4.00 -20.17 15.70
N TRP A 105 -3.85 -21.48 15.84
CA TRP A 105 -3.15 -22.33 14.87
C TRP A 105 -3.80 -22.35 13.49
N GLN A 106 -5.12 -22.12 13.40
CA GLN A 106 -5.86 -22.07 12.15
C GLN A 106 -6.03 -20.63 11.67
N THR A 107 -6.29 -19.69 12.58
CA THR A 107 -6.59 -18.30 12.23
C THR A 107 -5.37 -17.51 11.80
N ILE A 108 -4.19 -17.73 12.41
CA ILE A 108 -2.96 -16.98 12.07
C ILE A 108 -2.51 -17.28 10.63
N PRO A 109 -2.36 -18.54 10.19
CA PRO A 109 -1.94 -18.84 8.81
C PRO A 109 -2.96 -18.34 7.77
N ALA A 110 -4.26 -18.49 8.04
CA ALA A 110 -5.32 -18.01 7.15
C ALA A 110 -5.29 -16.48 7.01
N SER A 111 -5.19 -15.76 8.13
CA SER A 111 -5.08 -14.30 8.15
C SER A 111 -3.80 -13.84 7.47
N PHE A 112 -2.69 -14.54 7.68
CA PHE A 112 -1.43 -14.26 7.00
C PHE A 112 -1.56 -14.39 5.48
N GLY A 113 -2.20 -15.45 4.98
CA GLY A 113 -2.47 -15.64 3.55
C GLY A 113 -3.32 -14.51 2.97
N LEU A 114 -4.36 -14.09 3.68
CA LEU A 114 -5.22 -12.97 3.27
C LEU A 114 -4.48 -11.63 3.28
N PHE A 115 -3.64 -11.36 4.30
CA PHE A 115 -2.78 -10.18 4.32
C PHE A 115 -1.77 -10.19 3.18
N MET A 116 -1.13 -11.32 2.91
CA MET A 116 -0.19 -11.46 1.79
C MET A 116 -0.85 -11.10 0.46
N LEU A 117 -2.04 -11.64 0.18
CA LEU A 117 -2.79 -11.32 -1.03
C LEU A 117 -3.20 -9.84 -1.06
N GLY A 118 -3.75 -9.34 0.05
CA GLY A 118 -4.16 -7.94 0.17
C GLY A 118 -2.99 -6.98 -0.09
N VAL A 119 -1.87 -7.17 0.60
CA VAL A 119 -0.68 -6.34 0.44
C VAL A 119 -0.13 -6.43 -0.99
N PHE A 120 -0.11 -7.62 -1.60
CA PHE A 120 0.35 -7.78 -2.97
C PHE A 120 -0.47 -6.97 -3.97
N PHE A 121 -1.81 -7.06 -3.91
CA PHE A 121 -2.68 -6.25 -4.77
C PHE A 121 -2.55 -4.76 -4.49
N TYR A 122 -2.45 -4.37 -3.22
CA TYR A 122 -2.23 -2.98 -2.82
C TYR A 122 -0.97 -2.39 -3.46
N LEU A 123 0.14 -3.14 -3.43
CA LEU A 123 1.40 -2.70 -4.03
C LEU A 123 1.26 -2.52 -5.55
N ILE A 124 0.68 -3.49 -6.26
CA ILE A 124 0.48 -3.42 -7.72
C ILE A 124 -0.36 -2.21 -8.10
N LEU A 125 -1.50 -2.00 -7.41
CA LEU A 125 -2.42 -0.92 -7.72
C LEU A 125 -1.80 0.45 -7.46
N THR A 126 -1.08 0.59 -6.34
CA THR A 126 -0.33 1.80 -6.04
C THR A 126 0.77 2.07 -7.08
N HIS A 127 1.52 1.04 -7.48
CA HIS A 127 2.58 1.18 -8.47
C HIS A 127 2.02 1.55 -9.85
N GLY A 128 0.86 1.00 -10.23
CA GLY A 128 0.19 1.37 -11.47
C GLY A 128 -0.34 2.80 -11.45
N LEU A 129 -0.87 3.28 -10.31
CA LEU A 129 -1.25 4.69 -10.16
C LEU A 129 -0.03 5.61 -10.30
N ASN A 130 1.08 5.29 -9.63
CA ASN A 130 2.33 6.04 -9.77
C ASN A 130 2.84 6.06 -11.21
N LEU A 131 2.78 4.93 -11.92
CA LEU A 131 3.17 4.86 -13.35
C LEU A 131 2.27 5.72 -14.23
N GLN A 132 0.95 5.72 -13.97
CA GLN A 132 0.00 6.56 -14.71
C GLN A 132 0.31 8.04 -14.49
N LEU A 133 0.55 8.46 -13.25
CA LEU A 133 0.90 9.84 -12.91
C LEU A 133 2.25 10.26 -13.52
N GLU A 134 3.25 9.38 -13.52
CA GLU A 134 4.58 9.68 -14.06
C GLU A 134 4.64 9.66 -15.60
N ARG A 135 3.92 8.74 -16.25
CA ARG A 135 4.01 8.55 -17.71
C ARG A 135 2.83 9.11 -18.50
N SER A 136 1.80 9.62 -17.82
CA SER A 136 0.55 10.09 -18.45
C SER A 136 -0.11 9.03 -19.35
N GLU A 137 0.10 7.75 -19.06
CA GLU A 137 -0.52 6.63 -19.78
C GLU A 137 -1.89 6.29 -19.16
N GLY A 138 -2.81 5.68 -19.93
CA GLY A 138 -4.10 5.25 -19.39
C GLY A 138 -3.96 4.26 -18.23
N ILE A 139 -4.79 4.39 -17.18
CA ILE A 139 -4.67 3.61 -15.94
C ILE A 139 -4.67 2.09 -16.17
N ALA A 140 -5.45 1.59 -17.12
CA ALA A 140 -5.48 0.17 -17.46
C ALA A 140 -4.12 -0.34 -17.96
N LYS A 141 -3.45 0.44 -18.81
CA LYS A 141 -2.12 0.09 -19.35
C LYS A 141 -1.04 0.21 -18.28
N ALA A 142 -1.11 1.23 -17.43
CA ALA A 142 -0.21 1.40 -16.31
C ALA A 142 -0.32 0.25 -15.29
N LEU A 143 -1.54 -0.22 -15.01
CA LEU A 143 -1.81 -1.38 -14.17
C LEU A 143 -1.27 -2.68 -14.77
N ASP A 144 -1.42 -2.88 -16.09
CA ASP A 144 -0.86 -4.05 -16.77
C ASP A 144 0.68 -4.07 -16.67
N HIS A 145 1.33 -2.94 -16.94
CA HIS A 145 2.78 -2.80 -16.74
C HIS A 145 3.22 -3.04 -15.28
N ALA A 146 2.46 -2.55 -14.31
CA ALA A 146 2.74 -2.78 -12.89
C ALA A 146 2.61 -4.27 -12.51
N ALA A 147 1.54 -4.93 -12.96
CA ALA A 147 1.29 -6.34 -12.70
C ALA A 147 2.35 -7.24 -13.36
N LEU A 148 2.67 -7.00 -14.63
CA LEU A 148 3.75 -7.71 -15.34
C LEU A 148 5.11 -7.48 -14.67
N GLY A 149 5.39 -6.24 -14.25
CA GLY A 149 6.59 -5.89 -13.51
C GLY A 149 6.69 -6.66 -12.19
N ALA A 150 5.60 -6.72 -11.43
CA ALA A 150 5.51 -7.43 -10.17
C ALA A 150 5.74 -8.94 -10.33
N VAL A 151 5.09 -9.59 -11.30
CA VAL A 151 5.24 -11.02 -11.57
C VAL A 151 6.67 -11.35 -12.02
N ARG A 152 7.27 -10.53 -12.88
CA ARG A 152 8.66 -10.74 -13.35
C ARG A 152 9.69 -10.56 -12.23
N ASN A 153 9.38 -9.73 -11.23
CA ASN A 153 10.29 -9.41 -10.12
C ASN A 153 9.72 -9.87 -8.78
N LEU A 154 9.08 -11.05 -8.79
CA LEU A 154 8.44 -11.63 -7.61
C LEU A 154 9.43 -11.81 -6.45
N ARG A 155 10.73 -11.97 -6.74
CA ARG A 155 11.81 -12.01 -5.75
C ARG A 155 11.93 -10.75 -4.88
N LEU A 156 11.52 -9.58 -5.37
CA LEU A 156 11.52 -8.33 -4.60
C LEU A 156 10.16 -8.07 -3.93
N TYR A 157 9.07 -8.43 -4.62
CA TYR A 157 7.72 -8.31 -4.09
C TYR A 157 7.50 -9.25 -2.91
N PHE A 158 7.83 -10.53 -3.06
CA PHE A 158 7.52 -11.55 -2.08
C PHE A 158 8.07 -11.24 -0.68
N PRO A 159 9.37 -10.91 -0.50
CA PRO A 159 9.88 -10.52 0.82
C PRO A 159 9.19 -9.26 1.36
N THR A 160 8.90 -8.28 0.50
CA THR A 160 8.25 -7.03 0.90
C THR A 160 6.84 -7.30 1.42
N VAL A 161 6.07 -8.12 0.69
CA VAL A 161 4.72 -8.54 1.07
C VAL A 161 4.74 -9.34 2.37
N VAL A 162 5.70 -10.26 2.55
CA VAL A 162 5.88 -11.03 3.79
C VAL A 162 6.11 -10.10 4.98
N TRP A 163 7.05 -9.16 4.87
CA TRP A 163 7.38 -8.27 5.98
C TRP A 163 6.23 -7.34 6.37
N ILE A 164 5.52 -6.79 5.38
CA ILE A 164 4.34 -5.95 5.65
C ILE A 164 3.22 -6.80 6.27
N SER A 165 2.98 -8.01 5.76
CA SER A 165 1.94 -8.91 6.29
C SER A 165 2.24 -9.34 7.73
N LEU A 166 3.51 -9.63 8.05
CA LEU A 166 3.94 -9.88 9.42
C LEU A 166 3.71 -8.64 10.30
N ALA A 167 4.06 -7.44 9.82
CA ALA A 167 3.81 -6.20 10.55
C ALA A 167 2.31 -5.98 10.80
N LEU A 168 1.44 -6.32 9.85
CA LEU A 168 -0.02 -6.23 10.00
C LEU A 168 -0.58 -7.27 11.00
N ILE A 169 -0.03 -8.48 11.03
CA ILE A 169 -0.38 -9.48 12.06
C ILE A 169 0.01 -8.97 13.45
N VAL A 170 1.26 -8.55 13.62
CA VAL A 170 1.73 -8.00 14.91
C VAL A 170 0.89 -6.78 15.30
N ALA A 171 0.56 -5.92 14.34
CA ALA A 171 -0.30 -4.77 14.56
C ALA A 171 -1.70 -5.16 15.05
N SER A 172 -2.27 -6.24 14.52
CA SER A 172 -3.58 -6.74 14.94
C SER A 172 -3.60 -7.11 16.42
N PHE A 173 -2.53 -7.76 16.93
CA PHE A 173 -2.41 -8.09 18.34
C PHE A 173 -2.21 -6.86 19.25
N LEU A 174 -1.58 -5.81 18.73
CA LEU A 174 -1.37 -4.54 19.43
C LEU A 174 -2.60 -3.60 19.37
N ARG A 175 -3.72 -4.06 18.81
CA ARG A 175 -4.95 -3.28 18.59
C ARG A 175 -4.67 -2.03 17.75
N GLY A 176 -5.51 -0.99 17.85
CA GLY A 176 -5.39 0.24 17.04
C GLY A 176 -3.99 0.89 17.05
N TYR A 177 -3.20 0.71 18.11
CA TYR A 177 -1.82 1.20 18.19
C TYR A 177 -0.88 0.50 17.19
N GLY A 178 -1.14 -0.76 16.87
CA GLY A 178 -0.38 -1.49 15.88
C GLY A 178 -0.49 -0.89 14.47
N LEU A 179 -1.69 -0.44 14.09
CA LEU A 179 -1.94 0.16 12.77
C LEU A 179 -1.21 1.49 12.60
N ILE A 180 -1.07 2.27 13.68
CA ILE A 180 -0.30 3.52 13.69
C ILE A 180 1.15 3.26 13.27
N LEU A 181 1.71 2.11 13.63
CA LEU A 181 3.10 1.75 13.27
C LEU A 181 3.17 1.05 11.91
N ALA A 182 2.22 0.16 11.62
CA ALA A 182 2.24 -0.67 10.41
C ALA A 182 1.91 0.11 9.13
N LEU A 183 0.98 1.07 9.17
CA LEU A 183 0.56 1.81 7.96
C LEU A 183 1.71 2.66 7.38
N PRO A 184 2.44 3.50 8.14
CA PRO A 184 3.57 4.24 7.58
C PRO A 184 4.67 3.32 7.08
N PHE A 185 4.94 2.20 7.77
CA PHE A 185 5.91 1.20 7.32
C PHE A 185 5.49 0.58 5.98
N MET A 186 4.21 0.27 5.80
CA MET A 186 3.64 -0.18 4.53
C MET A 186 3.83 0.88 3.44
N PHE A 187 3.50 2.15 3.73
CA PHE A 187 3.60 3.24 2.76
C PHE A 187 5.03 3.47 2.27
N TYR A 188 6.00 3.47 3.20
CA TYR A 188 7.42 3.65 2.89
C TYR A 188 7.97 2.44 2.13
N SER A 189 7.59 1.23 2.53
CA SER A 189 8.00 0.01 1.84
C SER A 189 7.48 -0.03 0.41
N CYS A 190 6.24 0.42 0.19
CA CYS A 190 5.66 0.56 -1.14
C CYS A 190 6.45 1.57 -1.99
N PHE A 191 6.78 2.74 -1.45
CA PHE A 191 7.58 3.74 -2.16
C PHE A 191 8.97 3.22 -2.56
N TYR A 192 9.72 2.65 -1.60
CA TYR A 192 11.08 2.18 -1.90
C TYR A 192 11.08 0.96 -2.82
N LEU A 193 10.04 0.11 -2.75
CA LEU A 193 9.87 -0.98 -3.73
C LEU A 193 9.63 -0.41 -5.12
N TYR A 194 8.78 0.61 -5.26
CA TYR A 194 8.52 1.28 -6.53
C TYR A 194 9.81 1.85 -7.14
N ILE A 195 10.60 2.58 -6.36
CA ILE A 195 11.87 3.16 -6.82
C ILE A 195 12.87 2.07 -7.22
N GLU A 196 13.03 1.01 -6.44
CA GLU A 196 13.92 -0.11 -6.78
C GLU A 196 13.49 -0.79 -8.09
N MET A 197 12.19 -0.99 -8.28
CA MET A 197 11.61 -1.55 -9.51
C MET A 197 11.83 -0.64 -10.71
N LYS A 198 11.65 0.67 -10.54
CA LYS A 198 11.91 1.69 -11.56
C LYS A 198 13.38 1.72 -11.97
N ASN A 199 14.29 1.70 -11.00
CA ASN A 199 15.75 1.68 -11.25
C ASN A 199 16.19 0.42 -12.01
N LYS A 200 15.47 -0.69 -11.84
CA LYS A 200 15.69 -1.95 -12.57
C LYS A 200 14.95 -2.03 -13.90
N LYS A 201 14.28 -0.94 -14.33
CA LYS A 201 13.46 -0.90 -15.55
C LYS A 201 12.40 -2.00 -15.60
N ALA A 202 11.91 -2.42 -14.43
CA ALA A 202 11.02 -3.56 -14.32
C ALA A 202 9.63 -3.33 -14.93
N PHE A 203 9.25 -2.05 -15.11
CA PHE A 203 7.98 -1.62 -15.71
C PHE A 203 8.10 -1.35 -17.22
N GLU A 204 9.27 -1.57 -17.81
CA GLU A 204 9.45 -1.46 -19.26
C GLU A 204 9.09 -2.81 -19.91
N PRO A 205 8.33 -2.80 -21.02
CA PRO A 205 8.21 -4.00 -21.83
C PRO A 205 9.62 -4.39 -22.28
N LYS A 206 9.98 -5.68 -22.14
CA LYS A 206 11.19 -6.18 -22.79
C LYS A 206 11.01 -5.89 -24.28
N GLU A 207 11.86 -5.03 -24.84
CA GLU A 207 12.03 -5.00 -26.28
C GLU A 207 12.34 -6.44 -26.68
N LYS A 208 11.41 -7.05 -27.43
CA LYS A 208 11.70 -8.30 -28.11
C LYS A 208 12.83 -7.94 -29.06
N GLY A 209 14.04 -8.39 -28.72
CA GLY A 209 15.16 -8.34 -29.64
C GLY A 209 14.71 -8.95 -30.96
N THR A 210 14.85 -8.15 -32.01
CA THR A 210 14.93 -8.57 -33.41
C THR A 210 16.00 -9.63 -33.59
#